data_AF-A0ABD0RQE3-F1
#
_entry.id   AF-A0ABD0RQE3-F1
#
_cell.length_a   1.000
_cell.length_b   1.000
_cell.length_c   1.000
_cell.angle_alpha   90.00
_cell.angle_beta   90.00
_cell.angle_gamma   90.00
#
_symmetry.space_group_name_H-M   'P 1'
#
loop_
_entity.id
_entity.type
_entity.pdbx_description
1 polymer ?
#
loop_
_entity_poly.entity_id
_entity_poly.type
_entity_poly.pdbx_seq_one_letter_code
_entity_poly.pdbx_strand_id
1 'polypeptide(L)'
;MNDSPLQVLTLPTSPYPDQRPGTNGLRKKTHVFQSKKNYLHNFIQCIFSSIDLRDRQGSTVVVGGDGRYFNSTAIQVIVQMAAANG
;
A
#
# COMPACT_ATOMS: atom_id res chain seq x y z
N MET A 1 15.32 24.30 -5.45
CA MET A 1 14.51 23.13 -5.08
C MET A 1 14.90 22.02 -6.04
N ASN A 2 14.90 20.76 -5.63
CA ASN A 2 15.16 19.67 -6.57
C ASN A 2 13.87 19.46 -7.38
N ASP A 3 13.80 20.07 -8.57
CA ASP A 3 12.62 20.08 -9.43
C ASP A 3 12.53 18.84 -10.34
N SER A 4 13.23 17.77 -9.99
CA SER A 4 13.13 16.51 -10.74
C SER A 4 11.80 15.82 -10.41
N PRO A 5 10.98 15.46 -11.42
CA PRO A 5 9.73 14.77 -11.17
C PRO A 5 9.98 13.41 -10.52
N LEU A 6 9.11 13.03 -9.57
CA LEU A 6 9.13 11.68 -9.00
C LEU A 6 8.82 10.65 -10.09
N GLN A 7 9.64 9.62 -10.18
CA GLN A 7 9.45 8.54 -11.16
C GLN A 7 8.47 7.50 -10.64
N VAL A 8 7.55 7.07 -11.49
CA VAL A 8 6.66 5.93 -11.23
C VAL A 8 7.36 4.65 -11.67
N LEU A 9 7.56 3.72 -10.75
CA LEU A 9 8.21 2.45 -11.00
C LEU A 9 7.18 1.32 -11.01
N THR A 10 7.29 0.40 -11.98
CA THR A 10 6.55 -0.85 -12.00
C THR A 10 7.47 -1.99 -11.60
N LEU A 11 7.17 -2.67 -10.50
CA LEU A 11 7.99 -3.74 -9.95
C LEU A 11 7.29 -5.10 -10.08
N PRO A 12 7.93 -6.13 -10.66
CA PRO A 12 7.36 -7.47 -10.70
C PRO A 12 7.26 -8.04 -9.28
N THR A 13 6.18 -8.77 -9.02
CA THR A 13 5.91 -9.38 -7.72
C THR A 13 5.13 -10.69 -7.88
N SER A 14 5.11 -11.51 -6.84
CA SER A 14 4.36 -12.78 -6.80
C SER A 14 3.20 -12.67 -5.82
N PRO A 15 2.02 -13.26 -6.12
CA PRO A 15 0.87 -13.19 -5.23
C PRO A 15 1.09 -13.97 -3.93
N TYR A 16 0.44 -13.54 -2.86
CA TYR A 16 0.39 -14.25 -1.59
C TYR A 16 -1.00 -14.86 -1.37
N PRO A 17 -1.11 -16.16 -1.06
CA PRO A 17 -2.42 -16.81 -0.88
C PRO A 17 -3.12 -16.40 0.42
N ASP A 18 -2.40 -15.77 1.35
CA ASP A 18 -2.86 -15.50 2.71
C ASP A 18 -3.22 -14.03 2.98
N GLN A 19 -3.42 -13.23 1.92
CA GLN A 19 -3.82 -11.81 1.95
C GLN A 19 -5.33 -11.59 1.87
N ARG A 20 -6.12 -12.49 2.46
CA ARG A 20 -7.57 -12.31 2.60
C ARG A 20 -7.88 -11.53 3.88
N PRO A 21 -8.46 -10.32 3.82
CA PRO A 21 -8.87 -9.61 5.01
C PRO A 21 -10.03 -10.34 5.70
N GLY A 22 -10.04 -10.33 7.03
CA GLY A 22 -11.19 -10.76 7.83
C GLY A 22 -12.14 -9.58 8.06
N THR A 23 -13.08 -9.75 9.00
CA THR A 23 -14.09 -8.72 9.35
C THR A 23 -13.48 -7.36 9.68
N ASN A 24 -12.30 -7.33 10.31
CA ASN A 24 -11.62 -6.11 10.75
C ASN A 24 -10.28 -5.90 10.02
N GLY A 25 -10.24 -6.22 8.72
CA GLY A 25 -9.07 -6.06 7.87
C GLY A 25 -8.07 -7.23 7.90
N LEU A 26 -6.93 -7.05 7.22
CA LEU A 26 -5.86 -8.05 7.18
C LEU A 26 -4.96 -7.91 8.41
N ARG A 27 -4.99 -8.91 9.30
CA ARG A 27 -4.15 -8.97 10.49
C ARG A 27 -3.10 -10.05 10.35
N LYS A 28 -1.83 -9.68 10.50
CA LYS A 28 -0.67 -10.58 10.58
C LYS A 28 0.31 -10.04 11.61
N LYS A 29 1.23 -10.88 12.08
CA LYS A 29 2.35 -10.43 12.93
C LYS A 29 3.16 -9.37 12.16
N THR A 30 3.62 -8.32 12.84
CA THR A 30 4.39 -7.23 12.21
C THR A 30 5.58 -7.73 11.40
N HIS A 31 6.29 -8.75 11.91
CA HIS A 31 7.38 -9.41 11.21
C HIS A 31 6.99 -9.91 9.80
N VAL A 32 5.74 -10.35 9.57
CA VAL A 32 5.29 -10.79 8.25
C VAL A 32 5.31 -9.65 7.26
N PHE A 33 4.85 -8.46 7.65
CA PHE A 33 4.85 -7.28 6.79
C PHE A 33 6.27 -6.74 6.52
N GLN A 34 7.19 -6.93 7.46
CA GLN A 34 8.58 -6.46 7.35
C GLN A 34 9.48 -7.40 6.55
N SER A 35 9.38 -8.71 6.81
CA SER A 35 10.33 -9.70 6.29
C SER A 35 9.91 -10.32 4.96
N LYS A 36 8.61 -10.47 4.71
CA LYS A 36 8.15 -11.05 3.44
C LYS A 36 8.22 -9.99 2.35
N LYS A 37 9.07 -10.25 1.35
CA LYS A 37 9.26 -9.39 0.19
C LYS A 37 7.91 -8.99 -0.43
N ASN A 38 7.71 -7.70 -0.64
CA ASN A 38 6.50 -7.13 -1.24
C ASN A 38 5.17 -7.48 -0.55
N TYR A 39 5.15 -8.07 0.65
CA TYR A 39 3.90 -8.47 1.28
C TYR A 39 2.99 -7.26 1.55
N LEU A 40 3.52 -6.19 2.14
CA LEU A 40 2.76 -4.96 2.34
C LEU A 40 2.32 -4.33 0.99
N HIS A 41 3.25 -4.20 0.04
CA HIS A 41 3.02 -3.57 -1.26
C HIS A 41 1.91 -4.28 -2.06
N ASN A 42 1.94 -5.61 -2.11
CA ASN A 42 0.93 -6.39 -2.83
C ASN A 42 -0.47 -6.12 -2.27
N PHE A 43 -0.61 -6.13 -0.94
CA PHE A 43 -1.92 -5.91 -0.32
C PHE A 43 -2.44 -4.49 -0.58
N ILE A 44 -1.56 -3.48 -0.49
CA ILE A 44 -1.93 -2.09 -0.82
C ILE A 44 -2.30 -1.94 -2.30
N GLN A 45 -1.57 -2.58 -3.21
CA GLN A 45 -1.91 -2.56 -4.64
C GLN A 45 -3.29 -3.16 -4.87
N CYS A 46 -3.62 -4.27 -4.21
CA CYS A 46 -4.96 -4.87 -4.29
C CYS A 46 -6.05 -3.91 -3.79
N ILE A 47 -5.80 -3.14 -2.73
CA ILE A 47 -6.75 -2.12 -2.24
C ILE A 47 -6.98 -1.05 -3.32
N PHE A 48 -5.92 -0.45 -3.88
CA PHE A 48 -6.08 0.56 -4.92
C PHE A 48 -6.68 0.00 -6.22
N SER A 49 -6.38 -1.24 -6.57
CA SER A 49 -6.97 -1.93 -7.72
C SER A 49 -8.42 -2.35 -7.51
N SER A 50 -8.93 -2.31 -6.28
CA SER A 50 -10.36 -2.56 -6.00
C SER A 50 -11.25 -1.33 -6.20
N ILE A 51 -10.63 -0.16 -6.41
CA ILE A 51 -11.31 1.09 -6.76
C ILE A 51 -11.22 1.24 -8.28
N ASP A 52 -12.35 1.51 -8.93
CA ASP A 52 -12.39 1.70 -10.38
C ASP A 52 -11.44 2.83 -10.80
N LEU A 53 -10.74 2.62 -11.92
CA LEU A 53 -9.69 3.55 -12.38
C LEU A 53 -10.20 4.98 -12.54
N ARG A 54 -11.44 5.16 -13.02
CA ARG A 54 -12.05 6.49 -13.21
C ARG A 54 -12.36 7.18 -11.89
N ASP A 55 -12.79 6.42 -10.90
CA ASP A 55 -13.17 6.93 -9.58
C ASP A 55 -11.94 7.19 -8.70
N ARG A 56 -10.82 6.51 -8.99
CA ARG A 56 -9.57 6.69 -8.27
C ARG A 56 -8.84 7.98 -8.65
N GLN A 57 -8.87 8.37 -9.93
CA GLN A 57 -8.13 9.55 -10.43
C GLN A 57 -8.57 10.83 -9.72
N GLY A 58 -7.63 11.50 -9.04
CA GLY A 58 -7.89 12.75 -8.33
C GLY A 58 -8.77 12.60 -7.08
N SER A 59 -9.04 11.36 -6.66
CA SER A 59 -9.76 11.07 -5.43
C SER A 59 -8.93 11.39 -4.19
N THR A 60 -9.58 11.44 -3.03
CA THR A 60 -8.91 11.61 -1.74
C THR A 60 -9.11 10.37 -0.89
N VAL A 61 -8.00 9.80 -0.40
CA VAL A 61 -8.01 8.67 0.53
C VAL A 61 -7.50 9.12 1.89
N VAL A 62 -8.26 8.84 2.94
CA VAL A 62 -7.84 9.08 4.33
C VAL A 62 -6.97 7.92 4.79
N VAL A 63 -5.77 8.23 5.27
CA VAL A 63 -4.83 7.24 5.83
C VAL A 63 -4.60 7.56 7.31
N GLY A 64 -4.74 6.56 8.17
CA GLY A 64 -4.59 6.71 9.61
C GLY A 64 -4.10 5.43 10.29
N GLY A 65 -3.68 5.59 11.54
CA GLY A 65 -3.10 4.51 12.32
C GLY A 65 -3.17 4.79 13.82
N ASP A 66 -2.98 3.75 14.62
CA ASP A 66 -3.03 3.82 16.09
C ASP A 66 -1.64 4.07 16.73
N GLY A 67 -0.64 4.42 15.94
CA GLY A 67 0.71 4.74 16.42
C GLY A 67 1.58 3.54 16.79
N ARG A 68 1.13 2.30 16.53
CA ARG A 68 1.95 1.10 16.85
C ARG A 68 3.27 1.04 16.05
N TYR A 69 4.16 0.16 16.48
CA TYR A 69 5.37 -0.15 15.72
C TYR A 69 5.04 -0.53 14.26
N PHE A 70 5.85 -0.06 13.31
CA PHE A 70 5.67 -0.16 11.84
C PHE A 70 4.61 0.75 11.21
N ASN A 71 3.85 1.54 12.00
CA ASN A 71 2.80 2.41 11.48
C ASN A 71 3.33 3.46 10.47
N SER A 72 4.37 4.21 10.83
CA SER A 72 4.98 5.23 9.96
C SER A 72 5.54 4.65 8.66
N THR A 73 6.15 3.47 8.72
CA THR A 73 6.65 2.76 7.53
C THR A 73 5.51 2.34 6.61
N ALA A 74 4.41 1.83 7.17
CA ALA A 74 3.24 1.46 6.37
C ALA A 74 2.61 2.69 5.70
N ILE A 75 2.47 3.79 6.43
CA ILE A 75 1.95 5.07 5.89
C ILE A 75 2.82 5.55 4.72
N GLN A 76 4.15 5.53 4.86
CA GLN A 76 5.06 5.95 3.81
C GLN A 76 4.87 5.13 2.51
N VAL A 77 4.73 3.81 2.64
CA VAL A 77 4.45 2.93 1.49
C VAL A 77 3.09 3.24 0.88
N ILE A 78 2.04 3.44 1.70
CA ILE A 78 0.69 3.78 1.20
C ILE A 78 0.73 5.08 0.39
N VAL A 79 1.42 6.12 0.88
CA VAL A 79 1.51 7.42 0.18
C VAL A 79 2.26 7.28 -1.15
N GLN A 80 3.39 6.56 -1.17
CA GLN A 80 4.15 6.31 -2.41
C GLN A 80 3.31 5.54 -3.44
N MET A 81 2.59 4.52 -2.99
CA MET A 81 1.74 3.70 -3.86
C MET A 81 0.49 4.44 -4.32
N ALA A 82 -0.10 5.31 -3.49
CA ALA A 82 -1.20 6.18 -3.87
C ALA A 82 -0.79 7.07 -5.04
N ALA A 83 0.31 7.80 -4.89
CA ALA A 83 0.84 8.68 -5.94
C ALA A 83 1.16 7.94 -7.24
N ALA A 84 1.65 6.70 -7.16
CA ALA A 84 1.92 5.85 -8.32
C ALA A 84 0.64 5.31 -9.00
N ASN A 85 -0.51 5.35 -8.34
CA ASN A 85 -1.79 4.83 -8.84
C ASN A 85 -2.75 5.94 -9.35
N GLY A 86 -2.31 7.20 -9.34
CA GLY A 86 -3.06 8.39 -9.77
C GLY A 86 -4.02 8.87 -8.71
#